data_AF-A0A0M1J8P0-F1
#
_entry.id   AF-A0A0M1J8P0-F1
#
_cell.length_a   1.000
_cell.length_b   1.000
_cell.length_c   1.000
_cell.angle_alpha   90.00
_cell.angle_beta   90.00
_cell.angle_gamma   90.00
#
_symmetry.space_group_name_H-M   'P 1'
#
loop_
_entity.id
_entity.type
_entity.pdbx_description
1 polymer ?
#
loop_
_entity_poly.entity_id
_entity_poly.type
_entity_poly.pdbx_seq_one_letter_code
_entity_poly.pdbx_strand_id
1 'polypeptide(L)'
;MDTIIISFAGLSMLLLMGKLLRTIVKPLQYLYLPAAVIGGLLGLIVIQTGLVIPHVTIPASWIAGWAQIPGIFINIVFAALFLGLTIPPLTEIWRYSASQLAYGQIVAWGQYVFGIGMVLFLLEPMFGISGIFGVIVPVGFEGGHGTAGGLMQNFADMGKPELGDYALAAATAGILLAIISGMVLINWAVYRGHVQHLRPFNAMTKAELSGIYPIEQRPAAGFQTVSADSLDSLALHLSVIGIAILIGFLGKQYLIGL
;
A
#
# COMPACT_ATOMS: atom_id res chain seq x y z
N MET A 1 -17.31 -5.21 -22.42
CA MET A 1 -17.62 -6.02 -21.24
C MET A 1 -16.50 -7.02 -20.98
N ASP A 2 -16.09 -7.77 -22.01
CA ASP A 2 -15.04 -8.79 -21.95
C ASP A 2 -13.70 -8.28 -21.41
N THR A 3 -13.25 -7.10 -21.83
CA THR A 3 -12.00 -6.49 -21.34
C THR A 3 -11.98 -6.25 -19.83
N ILE A 4 -13.09 -5.78 -19.25
CA ILE A 4 -13.18 -5.51 -17.81
C ILE A 4 -13.13 -6.82 -17.02
N ILE A 5 -13.84 -7.84 -17.50
CA ILE A 5 -13.86 -9.18 -16.89
C ILE A 5 -12.45 -9.80 -16.92
N ILE A 6 -11.78 -9.75 -18.07
CA ILE A 6 -10.41 -10.28 -18.23
C ILE A 6 -9.43 -9.53 -17.31
N SER A 7 -9.53 -8.20 -17.25
CA SER A 7 -8.68 -7.38 -16.37
C SER A 7 -8.87 -7.71 -14.89
N PHE A 8 -10.13 -7.80 -14.44
CA PHE A 8 -10.47 -8.17 -13.07
C PHE A 8 -10.03 -9.61 -12.73
N ALA A 9 -10.22 -10.55 -13.65
CA ALA A 9 -9.76 -11.93 -13.51
C ALA A 9 -8.22 -11.99 -13.40
N GLY A 10 -7.50 -11.15 -14.16
CA GLY A 10 -6.06 -11.01 -14.07
C GLY A 10 -5.59 -10.58 -12.68
N LEU A 11 -6.19 -9.53 -12.09
CA LEU A 11 -5.88 -9.10 -10.72
C LEU A 11 -6.21 -10.19 -9.69
N SER A 12 -7.36 -10.84 -9.84
CA SER A 12 -7.80 -11.92 -8.96
C SER A 12 -6.81 -13.10 -9.00
N MET A 13 -6.33 -13.45 -10.19
CA MET A 13 -5.33 -14.49 -10.39
C MET A 13 -4.00 -14.12 -9.73
N LEU A 14 -3.52 -12.88 -9.90
CA LEU A 14 -2.29 -12.40 -9.26
C LEU A 14 -2.38 -12.43 -7.73
N LEU A 15 -3.53 -12.04 -7.16
CA LEU A 15 -3.73 -12.09 -5.71
C LEU A 15 -3.72 -13.54 -5.19
N LEU A 16 -4.40 -14.46 -5.88
CA LEU A 16 -4.40 -15.87 -5.53
C LEU A 16 -2.99 -16.48 -5.65
N MET A 17 -2.28 -16.19 -6.74
CA MET A 17 -0.89 -16.61 -6.92
C MET A 17 0.01 -16.05 -5.82
N GLY A 18 -0.14 -14.78 -5.46
CA GLY A 18 0.58 -14.17 -4.34
C GLY A 18 0.30 -14.86 -3.01
N LYS A 19 -0.96 -15.23 -2.74
CA LYS A 19 -1.34 -16.00 -1.54
C LYS A 19 -0.75 -17.41 -1.55
N LEU A 20 -0.80 -18.12 -2.68
CA LEU A 20 -0.22 -19.46 -2.84
C LEU A 20 1.30 -19.42 -2.68
N LEU A 21 1.98 -18.44 -3.30
CA LEU A 21 3.42 -18.31 -3.16
C LEU A 21 3.82 -18.02 -1.71
N ARG A 22 3.05 -17.17 -1.02
CA ARG A 22 3.23 -16.91 0.42
C ARG A 22 3.12 -18.18 1.27
N THR A 23 2.22 -19.11 0.94
CA THR A 23 2.04 -20.34 1.74
C THR A 23 3.08 -21.42 1.45
N ILE A 24 3.78 -21.33 0.32
CA ILE A 24 4.78 -22.32 -0.11
C ILE A 24 6.22 -21.84 0.20
N VAL A 25 6.53 -20.57 -0.06
CA VAL A 25 7.90 -20.04 -0.03
C VAL A 25 8.27 -19.51 1.36
N LYS A 26 9.15 -20.23 2.06
CA LYS A 26 9.58 -19.90 3.43
C LYS A 26 10.14 -18.47 3.61
N PRO A 27 11.03 -17.95 2.72
CA PRO A 27 11.48 -16.56 2.82
C PRO A 27 10.34 -15.54 2.88
N LEU A 28 9.28 -15.72 2.08
CA LEU A 28 8.12 -14.82 2.07
C LEU A 28 7.30 -14.91 3.36
N GLN A 29 7.29 -16.07 4.01
CA GLN A 29 6.65 -16.28 5.31
C GLN A 29 7.42 -15.55 6.42
N TYR A 30 8.75 -15.70 6.45
CA TYR A 30 9.60 -15.04 7.43
C TYR A 30 9.61 -13.52 7.30
N LEU A 31 9.44 -13.00 6.08
CA LEU A 31 9.31 -11.56 5.83
C LEU A 31 7.90 -11.02 6.09
N TYR A 32 6.90 -11.88 6.36
CA TYR A 32 5.48 -11.49 6.52
C TYR A 32 4.93 -10.63 5.36
N LEU A 33 5.45 -10.80 4.14
CA LEU A 33 5.01 -10.02 2.99
C LEU A 33 3.51 -10.26 2.72
N PRO A 34 2.69 -9.20 2.57
CA PRO A 34 1.29 -9.33 2.20
C PRO A 34 1.13 -10.05 0.85
N ALA A 35 0.07 -10.84 0.72
CA ALA A 35 -0.21 -11.57 -0.53
C ALA A 35 -0.36 -10.63 -1.74
N ALA A 36 -0.95 -9.44 -1.53
CA ALA A 36 -1.09 -8.41 -2.56
C ALA A 36 0.26 -7.88 -3.05
N VAL A 37 1.24 -7.67 -2.16
CA VAL A 37 2.59 -7.21 -2.53
C VAL A 37 3.31 -8.29 -3.34
N ILE A 38 3.23 -9.55 -2.90
CA ILE A 38 3.82 -10.69 -3.62
C ILE A 38 3.18 -10.83 -5.01
N GLY A 39 1.85 -10.78 -5.10
CA GLY A 39 1.12 -10.85 -6.36
C GLY A 39 1.47 -9.69 -7.30
N GLY A 40 1.62 -8.47 -6.77
CA GLY A 40 2.05 -7.30 -7.52
C GLY A 40 3.47 -7.45 -8.09
N LEU A 41 4.43 -7.95 -7.28
CA LEU A 41 5.79 -8.24 -7.75
C LEU A 41 5.84 -9.33 -8.81
N LEU A 42 5.04 -10.39 -8.65
CA LEU A 42 4.88 -11.41 -9.69
C LEU A 42 4.32 -10.81 -10.98
N GLY A 43 3.27 -9.99 -10.88
CA GLY A 43 2.70 -9.28 -12.02
C GLY A 43 3.74 -8.39 -12.72
N LEU A 44 4.52 -7.62 -11.96
CA LEU A 44 5.58 -6.77 -12.49
C LEU A 44 6.64 -7.58 -13.24
N ILE A 45 7.12 -8.69 -12.66
CA ILE A 45 8.09 -9.58 -13.31
C ILE A 45 7.50 -10.17 -14.58
N VAL A 46 6.27 -10.68 -14.54
CA VAL A 46 5.61 -11.31 -15.69
C VAL A 46 5.39 -10.29 -16.82
N ILE A 47 4.94 -9.08 -16.51
CA ILE A 47 4.77 -7.99 -17.48
C ILE A 47 6.11 -7.59 -18.08
N GLN A 48 7.12 -7.35 -17.25
CA GLN A 48 8.42 -6.88 -17.73
C GLN A 48 9.17 -7.96 -18.53
N THR A 49 9.07 -9.23 -18.12
CA THR A 49 9.67 -10.35 -18.86
C THR A 49 8.95 -10.64 -20.17
N GLY A 50 7.62 -10.47 -20.23
CA GLY A 50 6.84 -10.57 -21.47
C GLY A 50 7.20 -9.49 -22.51
N LEU A 51 7.71 -8.34 -22.06
CA LEU A 51 8.26 -7.31 -22.95
C LEU A 51 9.65 -7.68 -23.51
N VAL A 52 10.37 -8.60 -22.86
CA VAL A 52 11.75 -8.98 -23.21
C VAL A 52 11.82 -10.32 -23.95
N ILE A 53 10.92 -11.26 -23.67
CA ILE A 53 10.88 -12.59 -24.30
C ILE A 53 9.98 -12.53 -25.55
N PRO A 54 10.53 -12.74 -26.77
CA PRO A 54 9.72 -12.84 -27.97
C PRO A 54 8.66 -13.94 -27.80
N HIS A 55 7.41 -13.64 -28.15
CA HIS A 55 6.22 -14.53 -28.08
C HIS A 55 5.46 -14.63 -26.74
N VAL A 56 5.87 -13.92 -25.68
CA VAL A 56 5.09 -13.80 -24.43
C VAL A 56 4.43 -12.42 -24.36
N THR A 57 3.48 -12.13 -25.25
CA THR A 57 2.72 -10.88 -25.18
C THR A 57 1.55 -11.03 -24.23
N ILE A 58 1.58 -10.30 -23.11
CA ILE A 58 0.41 -10.14 -22.25
C ILE A 58 -0.61 -9.27 -23.01
N PRO A 59 -1.82 -9.75 -23.27
CA PRO A 59 -2.82 -8.95 -23.97
C PRO A 59 -3.12 -7.67 -23.18
N ALA A 60 -3.18 -6.52 -23.85
CA ALA A 60 -3.48 -5.24 -23.20
C ALA A 60 -4.81 -5.27 -22.41
N SER A 61 -5.74 -6.16 -22.80
CA SER A 61 -6.99 -6.38 -22.09
C SER A 61 -6.82 -6.91 -20.66
N TRP A 62 -5.71 -7.56 -20.33
CA TRP A 62 -5.42 -8.05 -18.97
C TRP A 62 -5.08 -6.94 -17.99
N ILE A 63 -4.44 -5.88 -18.46
CA ILE A 63 -3.96 -4.77 -17.60
C ILE A 63 -4.81 -3.51 -17.74
N ALA A 64 -5.86 -3.58 -18.57
CA ALA A 64 -6.73 -2.45 -18.85
C ALA A 64 -7.37 -1.91 -17.55
N GLY A 65 -7.16 -0.62 -17.28
CA GLY A 65 -7.75 0.03 -16.12
C GLY A 65 -6.94 -0.06 -14.81
N TRP A 66 -5.85 -0.82 -14.77
CA TRP A 66 -5.12 -1.05 -13.51
C TRP A 66 -4.50 0.22 -12.92
N ALA A 67 -4.03 1.14 -13.78
CA ALA A 67 -3.42 2.40 -13.35
C ALA A 67 -4.39 3.32 -12.58
N GLN A 68 -5.70 3.24 -12.87
CA GLN A 68 -6.71 4.08 -12.23
C GLN A 68 -7.20 3.52 -10.89
N ILE A 69 -7.06 2.20 -10.67
CA ILE A 69 -7.60 1.51 -9.48
C ILE A 69 -7.05 2.08 -8.16
N PRO A 70 -5.73 2.30 -7.98
CA PRO A 70 -5.19 2.82 -6.71
C PRO A 70 -5.83 4.15 -6.31
N GLY A 71 -6.01 5.07 -7.25
CA GLY A 71 -6.62 6.38 -7.02
C GLY A 71 -8.12 6.30 -6.64
N ILE A 72 -8.82 5.26 -7.08
CA ILE A 72 -10.22 5.01 -6.67
C ILE A 72 -10.25 4.37 -5.27
N PHE A 73 -9.42 3.36 -5.03
CA PHE A 73 -9.44 2.59 -3.79
C PHE A 73 -8.93 3.37 -2.58
N ILE A 74 -8.02 4.34 -2.78
CA ILE A 74 -7.57 5.21 -1.68
C ILE A 74 -8.73 6.05 -1.10
N ASN A 75 -9.70 6.46 -1.93
CA ASN A 75 -10.90 7.15 -1.44
C ASN A 75 -11.73 6.26 -0.51
N ILE A 76 -11.83 4.96 -0.81
CA ILE A 76 -12.52 3.96 0.03
C ILE A 76 -11.79 3.80 1.36
N VAL A 77 -10.46 3.66 1.33
CA VAL A 77 -9.64 3.52 2.55
C VAL A 77 -9.81 4.73 3.46
N PHE A 78 -9.70 5.95 2.93
CA PHE A 78 -9.86 7.16 3.73
C PHE A 78 -11.29 7.35 4.25
N ALA A 79 -12.30 7.06 3.43
CA ALA A 79 -13.70 7.16 3.85
C ALA A 79 -14.05 6.15 4.96
N ALA A 80 -13.38 5.00 5.01
CA ALA A 80 -13.60 3.96 6.00
C ALA A 80 -12.70 4.04 7.25
N LEU A 81 -11.70 4.94 7.27
CA LEU A 81 -10.62 4.93 8.28
C LEU A 81 -11.10 5.00 9.73
N PHE A 82 -12.17 5.76 9.98
CA PHE A 82 -12.75 5.94 11.32
C PHE A 82 -14.00 5.09 11.56
N LEU A 83 -14.38 4.24 10.61
CA LEU A 83 -15.58 3.43 10.72
C LEU A 83 -15.42 2.41 11.86
N GLY A 84 -16.39 2.41 12.79
CA GLY A 84 -16.39 1.49 13.93
C GLY A 84 -15.46 1.90 15.08
N LEU A 85 -14.84 3.08 15.03
CA LEU A 85 -14.03 3.61 16.12
C LEU A 85 -14.78 4.71 16.88
N THR A 86 -14.69 4.69 18.21
CA THR A 86 -15.13 5.83 19.04
C THR A 86 -14.07 6.92 18.95
N ILE A 87 -14.44 8.10 18.45
CA ILE A 87 -13.52 9.25 18.37
C ILE A 87 -13.30 9.78 19.79
N PRO A 88 -12.08 9.71 20.34
CA PRO A 88 -11.79 10.22 21.67
C PRO A 88 -11.80 11.75 21.69
N PRO A 89 -11.88 12.38 22.87
CA PRO A 89 -11.80 13.84 22.97
C PRO A 89 -10.45 14.36 22.44
N LEU A 90 -10.47 15.56 21.87
CA LEU A 90 -9.30 16.18 21.22
C LEU A 90 -8.06 16.25 22.12
N THR A 91 -8.25 16.45 23.42
CA THR A 91 -7.16 16.49 24.41
C THR A 91 -6.45 15.14 24.55
N GLU A 92 -7.21 14.05 24.48
CA GLU A 92 -6.67 12.70 24.54
C GLU A 92 -5.99 12.32 23.23
N ILE A 93 -6.59 12.67 22.08
CA ILE A 93 -5.96 12.55 20.76
C ILE A 93 -4.60 13.26 20.77
N TRP A 94 -4.55 14.51 21.22
CA TRP A 94 -3.32 15.28 21.26
C TRP A 94 -2.28 14.63 22.18
N ARG A 95 -2.66 14.23 23.39
CA ARG A 95 -1.73 13.61 24.37
C ARG A 95 -1.04 12.37 23.81
N TYR A 96 -1.76 11.51 23.08
CA TYR A 96 -1.18 10.30 22.51
C TYR A 96 -0.50 10.51 21.15
N SER A 97 -1.09 11.34 20.30
CA SER A 97 -0.65 11.48 18.91
C SER A 97 0.39 12.57 18.72
N ALA A 98 0.54 13.55 19.61
CA ALA A 98 1.46 14.67 19.39
C ALA A 98 2.92 14.24 19.27
N SER A 99 3.39 13.34 20.12
CA SER A 99 4.77 12.82 20.06
C SER A 99 5.01 11.99 18.80
N GLN A 100 4.02 11.17 18.41
CA GLN A 100 4.06 10.38 17.19
C GLN A 100 4.01 11.26 15.94
N LEU A 101 3.19 12.31 15.95
CA LEU A 101 3.11 13.29 14.89
C LEU A 101 4.44 14.05 14.76
N ALA A 102 5.00 14.53 15.88
CA ALA A 102 6.29 15.21 15.88
C ALA A 102 7.41 14.31 15.34
N TYR A 103 7.47 13.05 15.80
CA TYR A 103 8.41 12.06 15.27
C TYR A 103 8.20 11.81 13.77
N GLY A 104 6.96 11.58 13.34
CA GLY A 104 6.61 11.39 11.94
C GLY A 104 7.03 12.58 11.07
N GLN A 105 6.78 13.81 11.54
CA GLN A 105 7.23 15.02 10.86
C GLN A 105 8.76 15.13 10.79
N ILE A 106 9.48 14.82 11.87
CA ILE A 106 10.95 14.81 11.85
C ILE A 106 11.47 13.82 10.82
N VAL A 107 10.87 12.62 10.74
CA VAL A 107 11.25 11.61 9.74
C VAL A 107 10.92 12.09 8.32
N ALA A 108 9.72 12.63 8.10
CA ALA A 108 9.28 13.14 6.80
C ALA A 108 10.21 14.25 6.29
N TRP A 109 10.41 15.30 7.09
CA TRP A 109 11.33 16.39 6.76
C TRP A 109 12.78 15.93 6.63
N GLY A 110 13.18 14.95 7.45
CA GLY A 110 14.48 14.28 7.31
C GLY A 110 14.64 13.63 5.94
N GLN A 111 13.59 13.00 5.40
CA GLN A 111 13.61 12.44 4.04
C GLN A 111 13.64 13.53 2.96
N TYR A 112 12.97 14.66 3.15
CA TYR A 112 13.09 15.81 2.23
C TYR A 112 14.52 16.34 2.20
N VAL A 113 15.12 16.58 3.37
CA VAL A 113 16.51 17.06 3.49
C VAL A 113 17.47 16.06 2.85
N PHE A 114 17.33 14.78 3.16
CA PHE A 114 18.17 13.72 2.62
C PHE A 114 17.98 13.56 1.10
N GLY A 115 16.74 13.44 0.62
CA GLY A 115 16.42 13.23 -0.79
C GLY A 115 16.86 14.40 -1.67
N ILE A 116 16.55 15.62 -1.27
CA ILE A 116 16.98 16.83 -1.98
C ILE A 116 18.50 16.98 -1.91
N GLY A 117 19.11 16.79 -0.73
CA GLY A 117 20.57 16.87 -0.56
C GLY A 117 21.32 15.86 -1.42
N MET A 118 20.86 14.60 -1.46
CA MET A 118 21.41 13.56 -2.33
C MET A 118 21.35 13.94 -3.81
N VAL A 119 20.25 14.56 -4.25
CA VAL A 119 20.15 15.00 -5.64
C VAL A 119 21.08 16.16 -5.92
N LEU A 120 21.02 17.24 -5.13
CA LEU A 120 21.79 18.45 -5.38
C LEU A 120 23.32 18.23 -5.31
N PHE A 121 23.80 17.44 -4.34
CA PHE A 121 25.24 17.31 -4.09
C PHE A 121 25.89 16.12 -4.79
N LEU A 122 25.12 15.09 -5.18
CA LEU A 122 25.68 13.87 -5.78
C LEU A 122 25.05 13.58 -7.14
N LEU A 123 23.74 13.38 -7.21
CA LEU A 123 23.13 12.83 -8.42
C LEU A 123 23.06 13.85 -9.57
N GLU A 124 22.76 15.11 -9.29
CA GLU A 124 22.71 16.16 -10.31
C GLU A 124 24.11 16.44 -10.90
N PRO A 125 25.18 16.63 -10.10
CA PRO A 125 26.53 16.80 -10.66
C PRO A 125 27.05 15.57 -11.42
N MET A 126 26.70 14.36 -11.00
CA MET A 126 27.22 13.12 -11.61
C MET A 126 26.45 12.70 -12.86
N PHE A 127 25.13 12.89 -12.87
CA PHE A 127 24.23 12.33 -13.88
C PHE A 127 23.40 13.39 -14.62
N GLY A 128 23.50 14.67 -14.25
CA GLY A 128 22.74 15.75 -14.86
C GLY A 128 21.23 15.67 -14.65
N ILE A 129 20.78 14.99 -13.58
CA ILE A 129 19.35 14.86 -13.29
C ILE A 129 18.77 16.15 -12.71
N SER A 130 17.51 16.43 -12.99
CA SER A 130 16.83 17.63 -12.50
C SER A 130 16.67 17.62 -10.98
N GLY A 131 16.95 18.75 -10.31
CA GLY A 131 16.81 18.91 -8.86
C GLY A 131 15.44 18.51 -8.28
N ILE A 132 14.37 18.60 -9.06
CA ILE A 132 13.03 18.15 -8.66
C ILE A 132 12.98 16.65 -8.31
N PHE A 133 13.90 15.85 -8.85
CA PHE A 133 14.00 14.42 -8.54
C PHE A 133 14.21 14.17 -7.03
N GLY A 134 14.69 15.17 -6.28
CA GLY A 134 14.87 15.08 -4.83
C GLY A 134 13.56 14.84 -4.06
N VAL A 135 12.41 15.17 -4.66
CA VAL A 135 11.09 14.96 -4.03
C VAL A 135 10.56 13.53 -4.17
N ILE A 136 11.18 12.70 -5.02
CA ILE A 136 10.70 11.33 -5.27
C ILE A 136 10.73 10.46 -4.01
N VAL A 137 11.78 10.59 -3.19
CA VAL A 137 11.90 9.84 -1.94
C VAL A 137 10.79 10.20 -0.97
N PRO A 138 10.61 11.46 -0.53
CA PRO A 138 9.53 11.77 0.41
C PRO A 138 8.12 11.53 -0.16
N VAL A 139 7.88 11.83 -1.45
CA VAL A 139 6.56 11.62 -2.06
C VAL A 139 6.20 10.13 -2.17
N GLY A 140 7.16 9.31 -2.61
CA GLY A 140 6.93 7.89 -2.83
C GLY A 140 7.19 7.04 -1.60
N PHE A 141 8.40 7.10 -1.04
CA PHE A 141 8.84 6.21 0.03
C PHE A 141 8.08 6.43 1.35
N GLU A 142 7.97 7.68 1.80
CA GLU A 142 7.20 8.03 3.01
C GLU A 142 5.72 8.21 2.69
N GLY A 143 5.40 9.03 1.68
CA GLY A 143 4.01 9.30 1.28
C GLY A 143 3.25 8.08 0.76
N GLY A 144 3.95 7.06 0.27
CA GLY A 144 3.38 5.82 -0.23
C GLY A 144 2.59 5.99 -1.55
N HIS A 145 1.91 4.92 -1.95
CA HIS A 145 1.14 4.88 -3.21
C HIS A 145 0.01 5.90 -3.27
N GLY A 146 -0.55 6.28 -2.12
CA GLY A 146 -1.62 7.28 -2.02
C GLY A 146 -1.14 8.68 -2.41
N THR A 147 -0.05 9.14 -1.80
CA THR A 147 0.55 10.45 -2.10
C THR A 147 1.13 10.48 -3.51
N ALA A 148 1.86 9.43 -3.91
CA ALA A 148 2.39 9.31 -5.27
C ALA A 148 1.28 9.41 -6.33
N GLY A 149 0.18 8.65 -6.15
CA GLY A 149 -0.98 8.69 -7.04
C GLY A 149 -1.70 10.04 -7.05
N GLY A 150 -1.82 10.69 -5.89
CA GLY A 150 -2.43 12.02 -5.77
C GLY A 150 -1.65 13.14 -6.46
N LEU A 151 -0.33 13.00 -6.59
CA LEU A 151 0.55 14.00 -7.20
C LEU A 151 0.93 13.71 -8.67
N MET A 152 0.50 12.58 -9.26
CA MET A 152 0.83 12.24 -10.66
C MET A 152 0.41 13.34 -11.64
N GLN A 153 -0.80 13.89 -11.48
CA GLN A 153 -1.28 14.97 -12.36
C GLN A 153 -0.42 16.23 -12.22
N ASN A 154 -0.02 16.58 -10.99
CA ASN A 154 0.84 17.74 -10.76
C ASN A 154 2.19 17.58 -11.48
N PHE A 155 2.79 16.38 -11.44
CA PHE A 155 4.02 16.12 -12.20
C PHE A 155 3.81 16.19 -13.72
N ALA A 156 2.67 15.71 -14.22
CA ALA A 156 2.30 15.85 -15.63
C ALA A 156 2.12 17.32 -16.05
N ASP A 157 1.45 18.13 -15.22
CA ASP A 157 1.23 19.56 -15.45
C ASP A 157 2.55 20.36 -15.43
N MET A 158 3.55 19.87 -14.68
CA MET A 158 4.92 20.40 -14.69
C MET A 158 5.76 19.93 -15.89
N GLY A 159 5.17 19.18 -16.82
CA GLY A 159 5.86 18.64 -18.00
C GLY A 159 6.84 17.50 -17.69
N LYS A 160 6.70 16.85 -16.53
CA LYS A 160 7.55 15.74 -16.06
C LYS A 160 6.73 14.53 -15.58
N PRO A 161 5.83 13.97 -16.42
CA PRO A 161 4.95 12.88 -16.03
C PRO A 161 5.70 11.63 -15.49
N GLU A 162 6.94 11.41 -15.94
CA GLU A 162 7.80 10.30 -15.50
C GLU A 162 8.08 10.30 -13.99
N LEU A 163 8.01 11.47 -13.33
CA LEU A 163 8.19 11.56 -11.88
C LEU A 163 7.08 10.85 -11.11
N GLY A 164 5.87 10.76 -11.68
CA GLY A 164 4.77 10.00 -11.08
C GLY A 164 5.09 8.50 -11.01
N ASP A 165 5.65 7.95 -12.08
CA ASP A 165 6.06 6.55 -12.14
C ASP A 165 7.22 6.26 -11.19
N TYR A 166 8.21 7.17 -11.11
CA TYR A 166 9.31 7.05 -10.15
C TYR A 166 8.82 7.12 -8.71
N ALA A 167 7.84 7.97 -8.40
CA ALA A 167 7.23 8.04 -7.07
C ALA A 167 6.48 6.74 -6.71
N LEU A 168 5.73 6.15 -7.64
CA LEU A 168 5.07 4.86 -7.44
C LEU A 168 6.07 3.70 -7.26
N ALA A 169 7.18 3.73 -8.01
CA ALA A 169 8.27 2.79 -7.84
C ALA A 169 8.95 2.95 -6.46
N ALA A 170 9.23 4.19 -6.06
CA ALA A 170 9.79 4.51 -4.75
C ALA A 170 8.86 4.09 -3.60
N ALA A 171 7.54 4.23 -3.75
CA ALA A 171 6.56 3.74 -2.78
C ALA A 171 6.60 2.22 -2.63
N THR A 172 6.71 1.49 -3.74
CA THR A 172 6.81 0.03 -3.72
C THR A 172 8.13 -0.42 -3.09
N ALA A 173 9.24 0.20 -3.46
CA ALA A 173 10.54 -0.03 -2.85
C ALA A 173 10.51 0.30 -1.34
N GLY A 174 9.83 1.37 -0.95
CA GLY A 174 9.65 1.78 0.44
C GLY A 174 8.94 0.74 1.28
N ILE A 175 7.81 0.20 0.80
CA ILE A 175 7.11 -0.88 1.50
C ILE A 175 8.02 -2.12 1.65
N LEU A 176 8.73 -2.51 0.60
CA LEU A 176 9.63 -3.67 0.68
C LEU A 176 10.78 -3.45 1.65
N LEU A 177 11.44 -2.29 1.58
CA LEU A 177 12.54 -1.95 2.47
C LEU A 177 12.05 -1.83 3.92
N ALA A 178 10.88 -1.23 4.16
CA ALA A 178 10.29 -1.14 5.50
C ALA A 178 9.98 -2.53 6.08
N ILE A 179 9.40 -3.42 5.27
CA ILE A 179 9.10 -4.79 5.72
C ILE A 179 10.40 -5.57 5.97
N ILE A 180 11.34 -5.56 5.02
CA ILE A 180 12.59 -6.32 5.15
C ILE A 180 13.41 -5.82 6.34
N SER A 181 13.66 -4.50 6.42
CA SER A 181 14.43 -3.92 7.52
C SER A 181 13.71 -4.06 8.86
N GLY A 182 12.39 -3.86 8.90
CA GLY A 182 11.57 -4.06 10.09
C GLY A 182 11.65 -5.49 10.60
N MET A 183 11.58 -6.48 9.71
CA MET A 183 11.71 -7.89 10.10
C MET A 183 13.13 -8.25 10.55
N VAL A 184 14.16 -7.67 9.94
CA VAL A 184 15.55 -7.83 10.41
C VAL A 184 15.71 -7.25 11.83
N LEU A 185 15.17 -6.06 12.08
CA LEU A 185 15.21 -5.41 13.40
C LEU A 185 14.43 -6.20 14.46
N ILE A 186 13.24 -6.71 14.12
CA ILE A 186 12.45 -7.57 15.01
C ILE A 186 13.22 -8.84 15.37
N ASN A 187 13.79 -9.52 14.38
CA ASN A 187 14.58 -10.74 14.61
C ASN A 187 15.80 -10.48 15.50
N TRP A 188 16.49 -9.36 15.24
CA TRP A 188 17.60 -8.91 16.07
C TRP A 188 17.14 -8.63 17.52
N ALA A 189 16.01 -7.95 17.71
CA ALA A 189 15.46 -7.63 19.02
C ALA A 189 15.03 -8.89 19.81
N VAL A 190 14.41 -9.87 19.13
CA VAL A 190 14.06 -11.17 19.72
C VAL A 190 15.31 -11.93 20.12
N TYR A 191 16.33 -12.00 19.26
CA TYR A 191 17.59 -12.69 19.54
C TYR A 191 18.34 -12.08 20.73
N ARG A 192 18.28 -10.75 20.88
CA ARG A 192 18.92 -10.01 21.99
C ARG A 192 18.08 -10.00 23.28
N GLY A 193 16.89 -10.61 23.28
CA GLY A 193 16.01 -10.65 24.45
C GLY A 193 15.33 -9.31 24.78
N HIS A 194 15.25 -8.38 23.82
CA HIS A 194 14.57 -7.09 24.01
C HIS A 194 13.03 -7.22 23.96
N VAL A 195 12.50 -8.38 23.58
CA VAL A 195 11.05 -8.62 23.45
C VAL A 195 10.63 -9.81 24.29
N GLN A 196 9.63 -9.62 25.17
CA GLN A 196 9.19 -10.66 26.11
C GLN A 196 8.09 -11.60 25.57
N HIS A 197 7.31 -11.15 24.57
CA HIS A 197 6.09 -11.84 24.13
C HIS A 197 6.15 -12.38 22.69
N LEU A 198 7.29 -12.24 22.01
CA LEU A 198 7.48 -12.78 20.66
C LEU A 198 8.29 -14.08 20.73
N ARG A 199 7.74 -15.15 20.14
CA ARG A 199 8.45 -16.41 19.98
C ARG A 199 9.34 -16.36 18.75
N PRO A 200 10.52 -16.99 18.79
CA PRO A 200 11.37 -17.08 17.62
C PRO A 200 10.68 -17.89 16.51
N PHE A 201 10.95 -17.53 15.26
CA PHE A 201 10.31 -18.11 14.08
C PHE A 201 10.44 -19.63 13.95
N ASN A 202 11.53 -20.19 14.45
CA ASN A 202 11.76 -21.64 14.48
C ASN A 202 10.80 -22.39 15.42
N ALA A 203 10.16 -21.68 16.35
CA ALA A 203 9.18 -22.24 17.28
C ALA A 203 7.72 -22.06 16.81
N MET A 204 7.49 -21.42 15.65
CA MET A 204 6.15 -21.25 15.08
C MET A 204 5.67 -22.51 14.35
N THR A 205 4.37 -22.79 14.46
CA THR A 205 3.72 -23.87 13.74
C THR A 205 3.60 -23.56 12.25
N LYS A 206 3.41 -24.60 11.43
CA LYS A 206 3.19 -24.45 9.98
C LYS A 206 1.95 -23.60 9.65
N ALA A 207 0.90 -23.67 10.48
CA ALA A 207 -0.31 -22.87 10.34
C ALA A 207 -0.03 -21.38 10.54
N GLU A 208 0.76 -21.03 11.57
CA GLU A 208 1.17 -19.65 11.85
C GLU A 208 2.06 -19.08 10.74
N LEU A 209 3.02 -19.85 10.24
CA LEU A 209 3.92 -19.43 9.16
C LEU A 209 3.19 -19.27 7.82
N SER A 210 2.25 -20.16 7.49
CA SER A 210 1.46 -20.08 6.26
C SER A 210 0.35 -19.02 6.30
N GLY A 211 -0.02 -18.55 7.50
CA GLY A 211 -1.13 -17.62 7.71
C GLY A 211 -2.47 -18.22 7.28
N ILE A 212 -2.69 -19.50 7.61
CA ILE A 212 -3.95 -20.22 7.40
C ILE A 212 -4.37 -20.84 8.73
N TYR A 213 -5.53 -20.42 9.23
CA TYR A 213 -6.10 -20.99 10.45
C TYR A 213 -6.66 -22.40 10.18
N PRO A 214 -6.31 -23.39 11.02
CA PRO A 214 -7.01 -24.67 11.08
C PRO A 214 -8.51 -24.45 11.30
N ILE A 215 -9.36 -25.36 10.82
CA ILE A 215 -10.82 -25.21 10.84
C ILE A 215 -11.32 -24.93 12.27
N GLU A 216 -10.72 -25.60 13.24
CA GLU A 216 -11.07 -25.57 14.66
C GLU A 216 -10.62 -24.28 15.37
N GLN A 217 -9.72 -23.51 14.74
CA GLN A 217 -9.11 -22.30 15.31
C GLN A 217 -9.45 -21.03 14.52
N ARG A 218 -10.42 -21.08 13.61
CA ARG A 218 -10.84 -19.91 12.83
C ARG A 218 -11.53 -18.89 13.73
N PRO A 219 -11.03 -17.65 13.83
CA PRO A 219 -11.73 -16.61 14.57
C PRO A 219 -13.01 -16.20 13.83
N ALA A 220 -13.99 -15.67 14.57
CA ALA A 220 -15.17 -15.05 13.97
C ALA A 220 -14.74 -13.86 13.10
N ALA A 221 -15.26 -13.77 11.87
CA ALA A 221 -14.92 -12.71 10.92
C ALA A 221 -15.60 -11.36 11.27
N GLY A 222 -16.70 -11.39 12.02
CA GLY A 222 -17.43 -10.21 12.45
C GLY A 222 -18.81 -10.57 13.02
N PHE A 223 -19.46 -9.58 13.64
CA PHE A 223 -20.84 -9.68 14.11
C PHE A 223 -21.74 -8.89 13.17
N GLN A 224 -22.87 -9.48 12.78
CA GLN A 224 -23.85 -8.81 11.93
C GLN A 224 -24.54 -7.70 12.74
N THR A 225 -24.61 -6.50 12.19
CA THR A 225 -25.22 -5.31 12.84
C THR A 225 -26.67 -5.10 12.41
N VAL A 226 -27.06 -5.72 11.30
CA VAL A 226 -28.41 -5.68 10.72
C VAL A 226 -28.87 -7.07 10.30
N SER A 227 -30.19 -7.26 10.19
CA SER A 227 -30.76 -8.51 9.70
C SER A 227 -30.48 -8.67 8.20
N ALA A 228 -30.00 -9.86 7.81
CA ALA A 228 -29.72 -10.20 6.41
C ALA A 228 -30.99 -10.15 5.52
N ASP A 229 -32.18 -10.30 6.10
CA ASP A 229 -33.45 -10.16 5.38
C ASP A 229 -33.72 -8.71 4.94
N SER A 230 -33.10 -7.73 5.60
CA SER A 230 -33.21 -6.31 5.25
C SER A 230 -32.04 -5.88 4.36
N LEU A 231 -30.82 -6.03 4.86
CA LEU A 231 -29.60 -5.67 4.15
C LEU A 231 -28.43 -6.37 4.83
N ASP A 232 -27.50 -6.92 4.06
CA ASP A 232 -26.26 -7.45 4.63
C ASP A 232 -25.40 -6.34 5.26
N SER A 233 -24.75 -6.63 6.39
CA SER A 233 -23.97 -5.62 7.13
C SER A 233 -22.82 -5.04 6.29
N LEU A 234 -22.19 -5.84 5.40
CA LEU A 234 -21.15 -5.34 4.50
C LEU A 234 -21.73 -4.36 3.48
N ALA A 235 -22.91 -4.67 2.92
CA ALA A 235 -23.60 -3.80 1.99
C ALA A 235 -23.98 -2.46 2.64
N LEU A 236 -24.42 -2.49 3.90
CA LEU A 236 -24.67 -1.28 4.68
C LEU A 236 -23.39 -0.43 4.82
N HIS A 237 -22.27 -1.02 5.24
CA HIS A 237 -21.01 -0.30 5.40
C HIS A 237 -20.50 0.28 4.07
N LEU A 238 -20.56 -0.48 2.98
CA LEU A 238 -20.20 0.02 1.65
C LEU A 238 -21.08 1.17 1.20
N SER A 239 -22.38 1.16 1.54
CA SER A 239 -23.30 2.25 1.23
C SER A 239 -22.94 3.53 2.00
N VAL A 240 -22.63 3.41 3.30
CA VAL A 240 -22.17 4.54 4.13
C VAL A 240 -20.87 5.12 3.57
N ILE A 241 -19.92 4.26 3.22
CA ILE A 241 -18.65 4.67 2.59
C ILE A 241 -18.90 5.39 1.26
N GLY A 242 -19.79 4.86 0.42
CA GLY A 242 -20.16 5.48 -0.86
C GLY A 242 -20.75 6.89 -0.68
N ILE A 243 -21.61 7.08 0.32
CA ILE A 243 -22.18 8.39 0.65
C ILE A 243 -21.07 9.36 1.11
N ALA A 244 -20.15 8.90 1.97
CA ALA A 244 -19.03 9.72 2.42
C ALA A 244 -18.14 10.19 1.25
N ILE A 245 -17.84 9.29 0.30
CA ILE A 245 -17.09 9.63 -0.92
C ILE A 245 -17.86 10.65 -1.77
N LEU A 246 -19.18 10.47 -1.93
CA LEU A 246 -20.02 11.41 -2.68
C LEU A 246 -19.99 12.81 -2.06
N ILE A 247 -20.12 12.92 -0.74
CA ILE A 247 -20.03 14.20 -0.02
C ILE A 247 -18.66 14.84 -0.27
N GLY A 248 -17.57 14.07 -0.14
CA GLY A 248 -16.22 14.57 -0.42
C GLY A 248 -16.03 15.04 -1.86
N PHE A 249 -16.57 14.31 -2.84
CA PHE A 249 -16.54 14.69 -4.24
C PHE A 249 -17.31 15.98 -4.52
N LEU A 250 -18.54 16.11 -4.00
CA LEU A 250 -19.34 17.33 -4.15
C LEU A 250 -18.67 18.53 -3.47
N GLY A 251 -18.07 18.33 -2.30
CA GLY A 251 -17.28 19.35 -1.62
C GLY A 251 -16.09 19.81 -2.44
N LYS A 252 -15.34 18.88 -3.05
CA LYS A 252 -14.24 19.21 -3.98
C LYS A 252 -14.75 20.02 -5.18
N GLN A 253 -15.84 19.61 -5.82
CA GLN A 253 -16.38 20.32 -6.99
C GLN A 253 -16.84 21.73 -6.63
N TYR A 254 -17.47 21.90 -5.46
CA TYR A 254 -17.86 23.21 -4.96
C TYR A 254 -16.66 24.14 -4.74
N LEU A 255 -15.56 23.63 -4.17
CA LEU A 255 -14.34 24.41 -3.93
C LEU A 255 -13.58 24.80 -5.21
N ILE A 256 -13.65 23.99 -6.28
CA ILE A 256 -13.00 24.27 -7.56
C ILE A 256 -13.88 25.17 -8.45
N GLY A 257 -15.19 25.13 -8.26
CA GLY A 257 -16.16 25.96 -9.00
C GLY A 257 -16.39 27.35 -8.41
N LEU A 258 -15.73 27.70 -7.30
CA LEU A 258 -15.59 29.03 -6.70
C LEU A 258 -14.24 29.64 -7.09
#